data_AF-A0A816IA36-F1
#
_entry.id   AF-A0A816IA36-F1
#
_cell.length_a   1.000
_cell.length_b   1.000
_cell.length_c   1.000
_cell.angle_alpha   90.00
_cell.angle_beta   90.00
_cell.angle_gamma   90.00
#
_symmetry.space_group_name_H-M   'P 1'
#
loop_
_entity.id
_entity.type
_entity.pdbx_description
1 polymer ?
#
loop_
_entity_poly.entity_id
_entity_poly.type
_entity_poly.pdbx_seq_one_letter_code
_entity_poly.pdbx_strand_id
1 'polypeptide(L)'
;MNLQEMIDCYVQTLAKVVGSEEDAKNRIYNVSCERYLGFGCEIDEETSTKLEGLPGVLFVLPDSYVDPENKDYGAELFVNGEIVQRSPERQRRVEPQTQRAQDRPRYNDRTRYSRRKENTR
;
A
#
# COMPACT_ATOMS: atom_id res chain seq x y z
N MET A 1 -13.46 12.42 8.73
CA MET A 1 -13.34 12.34 7.27
C MET A 1 -14.18 11.19 6.78
N ASN A 2 -15.07 11.44 5.83
CA ASN A 2 -15.76 10.37 5.11
C ASN A 2 -14.84 9.78 4.02
N LEU A 3 -15.25 8.68 3.40
CA LEU A 3 -14.46 7.98 2.37
C LEU A 3 -14.10 8.90 1.19
N GLN A 4 -15.07 9.69 0.72
CA GLN A 4 -14.87 10.56 -0.43
C GLN A 4 -13.84 11.65 -0.15
N GLU A 5 -13.87 12.26 1.03
CA GLU A 5 -12.90 13.28 1.45
C GLU A 5 -11.46 12.73 1.51
N MET A 6 -11.29 11.45 1.87
CA MET A 6 -9.97 10.78 1.81
C MET A 6 -9.48 10.62 0.38
N ILE A 7 -10.35 10.11 -0.50
CA ILE A 7 -10.03 9.90 -1.90
C ILE A 7 -9.71 11.24 -2.58
N ASP A 8 -10.50 12.28 -2.32
CA ASP A 8 -10.27 13.63 -2.84
C ASP A 8 -8.90 14.16 -2.40
N CYS A 9 -8.51 13.92 -1.14
CA CYS A 9 -7.19 14.29 -0.63
C CYS A 9 -6.06 13.53 -1.37
N TYR A 10 -6.23 12.24 -1.66
CA TYR A 10 -5.27 11.45 -2.43
C TYR A 10 -5.11 11.96 -3.86
N VAL A 11 -6.23 12.20 -4.54
CA VAL A 11 -6.25 12.76 -5.89
C VAL A 11 -5.57 14.14 -5.93
N GLN A 12 -5.92 15.03 -5.00
CA GLN A 12 -5.32 16.36 -4.89
C GLN A 12 -3.82 16.31 -4.57
N THR A 13 -3.39 15.33 -3.77
CA THR A 13 -1.97 15.14 -3.45
C THR A 13 -1.18 14.76 -4.69
N LEU A 14 -1.66 13.77 -5.46
CA LEU A 14 -1.00 13.37 -6.69
C LEU A 14 -1.06 14.47 -7.76
N ALA A 15 -2.20 15.18 -7.88
CA ALA A 15 -2.41 16.28 -8.82
C ALA A 15 -1.31 17.36 -8.74
N LYS A 16 -0.76 17.63 -7.54
CA LYS A 16 0.33 18.59 -7.34
C LYS A 16 1.62 18.25 -8.08
N VAL A 17 1.87 16.97 -8.37
CA VAL A 17 3.08 16.52 -9.08
C VAL A 17 2.80 16.05 -10.50
N VAL A 18 1.55 15.67 -10.81
CA VAL A 18 1.16 15.21 -12.15
C VAL A 18 0.52 16.29 -13.02
N GLY A 19 0.10 17.41 -12.44
CA GLY A 19 -0.39 18.60 -13.14
C GLY A 19 -1.91 18.80 -13.10
N SER A 20 -2.71 17.73 -12.94
CA SER A 20 -4.17 17.83 -12.89
C SER A 20 -4.81 16.71 -12.05
N GLU A 21 -6.05 16.94 -11.57
CA GLU A 21 -6.83 15.89 -10.91
C GLU A 21 -7.27 14.79 -11.88
N GLU A 22 -7.48 15.13 -13.16
CA GLU A 22 -7.81 14.16 -14.21
C GLU A 22 -6.65 13.18 -14.43
N ASP A 23 -5.43 13.70 -14.58
CA ASP A 23 -4.23 12.86 -14.69
C ASP A 23 -3.99 12.03 -13.42
N ALA A 24 -4.26 12.61 -12.25
CA ALA A 24 -4.16 11.90 -10.99
C ALA A 24 -5.14 10.72 -10.92
N LYS A 25 -6.41 10.94 -11.26
CA LYS A 25 -7.44 9.88 -11.28
C LYS A 25 -7.12 8.76 -12.26
N ASN A 26 -6.49 9.09 -13.39
CA ASN A 26 -6.09 8.11 -14.40
C ASN A 26 -4.87 7.29 -13.97
N ARG A 27 -3.99 7.84 -13.12
CA ARG A 27 -2.76 7.18 -12.66
C ARG A 27 -2.93 6.38 -11.37
N ILE A 28 -3.90 6.73 -10.53
CA ILE A 28 -4.20 5.96 -9.31
C ILE A 28 -4.89 4.65 -9.72
N TYR A 29 -4.33 3.52 -9.30
CA TYR A 29 -4.90 2.19 -9.59
C TYR A 29 -5.57 1.54 -8.37
N ASN A 30 -5.25 2.00 -7.16
CA ASN A 30 -5.93 1.58 -5.94
C ASN A 30 -5.89 2.68 -4.87
N VAL A 31 -6.82 2.59 -3.93
CA VAL A 31 -6.86 3.42 -2.73
C VAL A 31 -7.06 2.51 -1.51
N SER A 32 -6.50 2.89 -0.36
CA SER A 32 -6.82 2.26 0.92
C SER A 32 -7.23 3.30 1.95
N CYS A 33 -8.35 3.03 2.60
CA CYS A 33 -8.95 3.90 3.62
C CYS A 33 -9.17 3.19 4.96
N GLU A 34 -8.70 1.95 5.09
CA GLU A 34 -8.87 1.13 6.29
C GLU A 34 -7.56 0.46 6.75
N ARG A 35 -6.98 -0.40 5.90
CA ARG A 35 -5.79 -1.20 6.24
C ARG A 35 -4.54 -0.32 6.41
N TYR A 36 -4.40 0.64 5.51
CA TYR A 36 -3.48 1.75 5.59
C TYR A 36 -4.16 2.95 4.94
N LEU A 37 -3.65 4.16 5.19
CA LEU A 37 -4.20 5.38 4.61
C LEU A 37 -3.26 5.83 3.49
N GLY A 38 -3.62 5.53 2.25
CA GLY A 38 -2.79 5.84 1.10
C GLY A 38 -3.36 5.34 -0.23
N PHE A 39 -2.60 5.54 -1.29
CA PHE A 39 -3.00 5.17 -2.65
C PHE A 39 -1.79 4.65 -3.43
N GLY A 40 -2.05 3.73 -4.36
CA GLY A 40 -1.07 3.28 -5.35
C GLY A 40 -1.29 4.01 -6.67
N CYS A 41 -0.20 4.45 -7.30
CA CYS A 41 -0.25 5.15 -8.58
C CYS A 41 0.91 4.77 -9.50
N GLU A 42 0.70 4.97 -10.80
CA GLU A 42 1.72 4.78 -11.83
C GLU A 42 2.38 6.11 -12.18
N ILE A 43 3.62 6.28 -11.70
CA ILE A 43 4.50 7.42 -11.97
C ILE A 43 5.96 6.92 -12.03
N ASP A 44 6.83 7.68 -12.66
CA ASP A 44 8.26 7.41 -12.68
C ASP A 44 8.94 7.83 -11.36
N GLU A 45 10.16 7.32 -11.15
CA GLU A 45 10.93 7.53 -9.91
C GLU A 45 11.20 9.02 -9.64
N GLU A 46 11.52 9.80 -10.69
CA GLU A 46 11.74 11.24 -10.56
C GLU A 46 10.49 11.96 -10.03
N THR A 47 9.31 11.62 -10.55
CA THR A 47 8.05 12.20 -10.09
C THR A 47 7.70 11.74 -8.68
N SER A 48 7.99 10.48 -8.34
CA SER A 48 7.75 9.94 -6.99
C SER A 48 8.51 10.71 -5.90
N THR A 49 9.75 11.12 -6.19
CA THR A 49 10.59 11.90 -5.26
C THR A 49 9.94 13.26 -4.93
N LYS A 50 9.16 13.83 -5.84
CA LYS A 50 8.44 15.10 -5.63
C LYS A 50 7.33 14.97 -4.59
N LEU A 51 6.82 13.75 -4.32
CA LEU A 51 5.80 13.50 -3.31
C LEU A 51 6.35 13.54 -1.88
N GLU A 52 7.61 13.13 -1.67
CA GLU A 52 8.21 13.02 -0.32
C GLU A 52 8.22 14.36 0.45
N GLY A 53 8.26 15.48 -0.27
CA GLY A 53 8.24 16.82 0.32
C GLY A 53 6.84 17.40 0.57
N LEU A 54 5.77 16.71 0.19
CA LEU A 54 4.41 17.24 0.30
C LEU A 54 3.84 17.07 1.72
N PRO A 55 3.15 18.08 2.26
CA PRO A 55 2.47 17.96 3.54
C PRO A 55 1.48 16.78 3.54
N GLY A 56 1.61 15.92 4.55
CA GLY A 56 0.75 14.74 4.73
C GLY A 56 1.28 13.45 4.09
N VAL A 57 2.32 13.52 3.25
CA VAL A 57 2.99 12.32 2.74
C VAL A 57 3.98 11.82 3.78
N LEU A 58 3.83 10.56 4.22
CA LEU A 58 4.70 9.93 5.22
C LEU A 58 5.75 9.02 4.57
N PHE A 59 5.34 8.24 3.57
CA PHE A 59 6.20 7.28 2.88
C PHE A 59 5.88 7.28 1.39
N VAL A 60 6.92 7.18 0.57
CA VAL A 60 6.84 6.87 -0.86
C VAL A 60 7.68 5.63 -1.06
N LEU A 61 7.07 4.53 -1.50
CA LEU A 61 7.73 3.22 -1.63
C LEU A 61 7.33 2.59 -2.97
N PRO A 62 8.23 1.83 -3.62
CA PRO A 62 7.86 0.98 -4.75
C PRO A 62 6.79 -0.04 -4.32
N ASP A 63 5.71 -0.13 -5.09
CA ASP A 63 4.63 -1.10 -4.82
C ASP A 63 4.94 -2.48 -5.42
N SER A 64 4.24 -3.50 -4.95
CA SER A 64 4.40 -4.89 -5.39
C SER A 64 3.06 -5.62 -5.43
N TYR A 65 2.95 -6.59 -6.33
CA TYR A 65 1.70 -7.35 -6.46
C TYR A 65 1.41 -8.19 -5.21
N VAL A 66 0.19 -8.04 -4.70
CA VAL A 66 -0.42 -8.97 -3.74
C VAL A 66 -0.85 -10.24 -4.47
N ASP A 67 -1.37 -10.08 -5.69
CA ASP A 67 -1.71 -11.19 -6.58
C ASP A 67 -1.02 -11.02 -7.94
N PRO A 68 0.16 -11.64 -8.13
CA PRO A 68 0.94 -11.52 -9.37
C PRO A 68 0.21 -12.04 -10.62
N GLU A 69 -0.68 -13.02 -10.48
CA GLU A 69 -1.39 -13.62 -11.63
C GLU A 69 -2.35 -12.61 -12.26
N ASN A 70 -3.04 -11.84 -11.44
CA ASN A 70 -3.99 -10.81 -11.88
C ASN A 70 -3.36 -9.41 -11.91
N LYS A 71 -2.06 -9.28 -11.64
CA LYS A 71 -1.35 -8.00 -11.50
C LYS A 71 -2.06 -7.05 -10.52
N ASP A 72 -2.53 -7.60 -9.41
CA ASP A 72 -3.33 -6.87 -8.43
C ASP A 72 -2.44 -6.45 -7.25
N TYR A 73 -2.39 -5.15 -6.99
CA TYR A 73 -1.65 -4.56 -5.88
C TYR A 73 -2.45 -4.61 -4.55
N GLY A 74 -3.67 -5.16 -4.55
CA GLY A 74 -4.53 -5.19 -3.38
C GLY A 74 -5.27 -3.87 -3.16
N ALA A 75 -5.58 -3.56 -1.90
CA ALA A 75 -6.43 -2.43 -1.49
C ALA A 75 -7.79 -2.40 -2.26
N GLU A 76 -8.46 -1.26 -2.33
CA GLU A 76 -9.69 -1.09 -3.10
C GLU A 76 -9.31 -0.64 -4.52
N LEU A 77 -9.78 -1.34 -5.57
CA LEU A 77 -9.47 -0.95 -6.95
C LEU A 77 -10.05 0.43 -7.23
N PHE A 78 -9.26 1.26 -7.89
CA PHE A 78 -9.66 2.60 -8.29
C PHE A 78 -9.41 2.77 -9.78
N VAL A 79 -10.45 3.10 -10.53
CA VAL A 79 -10.37 3.25 -11.99
C VAL A 79 -11.07 4.54 -12.37
N ASN A 80 -10.31 5.48 -12.94
CA ASN A 80 -10.83 6.74 -13.48
C ASN A 80 -11.70 7.54 -12.50
N GLY A 81 -11.37 7.53 -11.20
CA GLY A 81 -12.14 8.27 -10.19
C GLY A 81 -13.14 7.43 -9.39
N GLU A 82 -13.34 6.15 -9.73
CA GLU A 82 -14.36 5.31 -9.12
C GLU A 82 -13.78 4.07 -8.45
N ILE A 83 -14.35 3.67 -7.31
CA ILE A 83 -14.03 2.39 -6.67
C ILE A 83 -14.74 1.27 -7.43
N VAL A 84 -13.96 0.27 -7.85
CA VAL A 84 -14.46 -0.89 -8.60
C VAL A 84 -14.42 -2.15 -7.74
N GLN A 85 -15.54 -2.86 -7.69
CA GLN A 85 -15.61 -4.13 -6.98
C GLN A 85 -14.94 -5.25 -7.79
N ARG A 86 -14.11 -6.04 -7.11
CA ARG A 86 -13.53 -7.26 -7.67
C ARG A 86 -14.59 -8.36 -7.78
N SER A 87 -14.35 -9.34 -8.65
CA SER A 87 -15.08 -10.60 -8.55
C SER A 87 -14.83 -11.27 -7.19
N PRO A 88 -15.77 -12.06 -6.66
CA PRO A 88 -15.59 -12.73 -5.37
C PRO A 88 -14.34 -13.61 -5.31
N GLU A 89 -13.96 -14.23 -6.41
CA GLU A 89 -12.74 -15.04 -6.51
C GLU A 89 -11.48 -14.20 -6.37
N ARG A 90 -11.40 -13.06 -7.08
CA ARG A 90 -10.28 -12.13 -6.98
C ARG A 90 -10.22 -11.47 -5.61
N GLN A 91 -11.36 -11.14 -5.02
CA GLN A 91 -11.42 -10.54 -3.69
C GLN A 91 -10.76 -11.44 -2.63
N ARG A 92 -11.02 -12.76 -2.66
CA ARG A 92 -10.39 -13.72 -1.73
C ARG A 92 -8.87 -13.83 -1.86
N ARG A 93 -8.30 -13.45 -3.02
CA ARG A 93 -6.85 -13.51 -3.27
C ARG A 93 -6.10 -12.32 -2.69
N VAL A 94 -6.78 -11.17 -2.52
CA VAL A 94 -6.20 -9.93 -1.97
C VAL A 94 -6.58 -9.67 -0.51
N GLU A 95 -7.49 -10.48 0.03
CA GLU A 95 -7.85 -10.46 1.44
C GLU A 95 -6.71 -11.03 2.30
N PRO A 96 -6.39 -10.40 3.45
CA PRO A 96 -5.40 -10.95 4.37
C PRO A 96 -5.86 -12.33 4.85
N GLN A 97 -5.12 -13.38 4.49
CA GLN A 97 -5.36 -14.69 5.07
C GLN A 97 -5.03 -14.63 6.56
N THR A 98 -5.97 -15.05 7.41
CA THR A 98 -5.69 -15.25 8.82
C THR A 98 -4.62 -16.35 8.92
N GLN A 99 -3.38 -15.96 9.20
CA GLN A 99 -2.34 -16.93 9.53
C GLN A 99 -2.86 -17.71 10.73
N ARG A 100 -3.18 -18.99 10.53
CA ARG A 100 -3.45 -19.88 11.66
C ARG A 100 -2.23 -19.82 12.55
N ALA A 101 -2.44 -19.57 13.84
CA ALA A 101 -1.36 -19.42 14.83
C ALA A 101 -0.37 -20.62 14.88
N GLN A 102 -0.71 -21.74 14.24
CA GLN A 102 0.10 -22.95 14.13
C GLN A 102 1.22 -22.87 13.08
N ASP A 103 1.12 -22.01 12.05
CA ASP A 103 2.13 -21.90 10.99
C ASP A 103 3.22 -20.86 11.27
N ARG A 104 3.13 -20.15 12.41
CA ARG A 104 4.19 -19.25 12.83
C ARG A 104 5.40 -20.12 13.21
N PRO A 105 6.57 -19.97 12.56
CA PRO A 105 7.76 -20.68 12.98
C PRO A 105 7.99 -20.40 14.46
N ARG A 106 7.93 -21.43 15.32
CA ARG A 106 8.33 -21.33 16.72
C ARG A 106 9.82 -21.00 16.73
N TYR A 107 10.16 -19.71 16.69
CA TYR A 107 11.52 -19.25 16.86
C TYR A 107 11.93 -19.64 18.28
N ASN A 108 12.71 -20.72 18.40
CA ASN A 108 13.17 -21.20 19.69
C ASN A 108 14.23 -20.21 20.17
N ASP A 109 13.84 -19.30 21.06
CA ASP A 109 14.59 -18.13 21.56
C ASP A 109 15.79 -18.52 22.47
N ARG A 110 16.41 -19.67 22.22
CA ARG A 110 17.59 -20.15 22.97
C ARG A 110 18.89 -19.52 22.49
N THR A 111 18.94 -18.96 21.29
CA THR A 111 20.19 -18.42 20.71
C THR A 111 20.44 -16.96 21.07
N ARG A 112 19.43 -16.19 21.49
CA ARG A 112 19.61 -14.78 21.92
C ARG A 112 20.33 -14.65 23.26
N TYR A 113 20.05 -15.54 24.22
CA TYR A 113 20.71 -15.48 25.52
C TYR A 113 22.17 -15.92 25.49
N SER A 114 22.54 -16.81 24.58
CA SER A 114 23.94 -17.27 24.44
C SER A 114 24.85 -16.17 23.88
N ARG A 115 24.43 -15.43 22.85
CA ARG A 115 25.22 -14.32 22.28
C ARG A 115 25.45 -13.17 23.25
N ARG A 116 24.54 -12.93 24.20
CA ARG A 116 24.69 -11.84 25.17
C ARG A 116 25.75 -12.13 26.24
N LYS A 117 26.13 -13.40 26.45
CA LYS A 117 27.21 -13.77 27.39
C LYS A 117 28.61 -13.75 26.75
N GLU A 118 28.71 -13.83 25.42
CA GLU A 118 30.01 -13.76 24.73
C GLU A 118 30.51 -12.32 24.53
N ASN A 119 29.63 -11.32 24.53
CA ASN A 119 30.00 -9.91 24.36
C ASN A 119 30.41 -9.19 25.68
N THR A 120 30.60 -9.92 26.78
CA THR A 120 30.98 -9.35 28.08
C THR A 120 32.29 -9.93 28.64
N ARG A 121 33.20 -10.36 27.77
CA ARG A 121 34.58 -10.70 28.15
C ARG A 121 35.57 -9.85 27.37
#